data_AF-A0A411YL19-F1
#
_entry.id   AF-A0A411YL19-F1
#
_cell.length_a   1.000
_cell.length_b   1.000
_cell.length_c   1.000
_cell.angle_alpha   90.00
_cell.angle_beta   90.00
_cell.angle_gamma   90.00
#
_symmetry.space_group_name_H-M   'P 1'
#
loop_
_entity.id
_entity.type
_entity.pdbx_description
1 polymer ?
#
loop_
_entity_poly.entity_id
_entity_poly.type
_entity_poly.pdbx_seq_one_letter_code
_entity_poly.pdbx_strand_id
1 'polypeptide(L)'
;MSYQDQTKAELKEELHRRDLRVSGTKHELVERLQGDDRDAERGGASASSGASGGSSAADQSSAQQEGSAESAPQRSGSSSSQGRARLKPLQLTRAAARQLEQLSGRRVDGTSGLEQTEEGSRVLLELVESQRVPPATDVLGTYEVVVDEYGDLVRYERLNRYIRGQVGGGQ
;
A
#
# COMPACT_ATOMS: atom_id res chain seq x y z
N MET A 1 -0.20 17.28 -21.26
CA MET A 1 -0.80 15.94 -21.50
C MET A 1 -0.54 15.10 -20.26
N SER A 2 -1.55 14.46 -19.68
CA SER A 2 -1.35 13.63 -18.47
C SER A 2 -0.84 12.25 -18.89
N TYR A 3 0.35 11.88 -18.42
CA TYR A 3 0.94 10.55 -18.67
C TYR A 3 0.10 9.40 -18.11
N GLN A 4 -0.84 9.68 -17.20
CA GLN A 4 -1.72 8.66 -16.60
C GLN A 4 -2.76 8.11 -17.59
N ASP A 5 -3.15 8.89 -18.59
CA ASP A 5 -4.16 8.49 -19.59
C ASP A 5 -3.57 7.61 -20.71
N GLN A 6 -2.25 7.60 -20.87
CA GLN A 6 -1.58 6.87 -21.95
C GLN A 6 -1.53 5.36 -21.71
N THR A 7 -1.52 4.58 -22.77
CA THR A 7 -1.33 3.13 -22.68
C THR A 7 0.11 2.78 -22.32
N LYS A 8 0.32 1.55 -21.82
CA LYS A 8 1.68 1.04 -21.52
C LYS A 8 2.61 1.08 -22.74
N ALA A 9 2.08 0.91 -23.94
CA ALA A 9 2.85 0.97 -25.18
C ALA A 9 3.36 2.39 -25.44
N GLU A 10 2.48 3.38 -25.35
CA GLU A 10 2.82 4.79 -25.53
C GLU A 10 3.85 5.28 -24.50
N LEU A 11 3.71 4.86 -23.24
CA LEU A 11 4.67 5.19 -22.19
C LEU A 11 6.06 4.58 -22.44
N LYS A 12 6.12 3.40 -23.07
CA LYS A 12 7.40 2.80 -23.46
C LYS A 12 8.03 3.54 -24.62
N GLU A 13 7.24 3.96 -25.61
CA GLU A 13 7.73 4.78 -26.72
C GLU A 13 8.25 6.13 -26.25
N GLU A 14 7.56 6.76 -25.30
CA GLU A 14 8.01 8.03 -24.71
C GLU A 14 9.32 7.86 -23.93
N LEU A 15 9.45 6.79 -23.15
CA LEU A 15 10.70 6.47 -22.46
C LEU A 15 11.84 6.12 -23.43
N HIS A 16 11.54 5.40 -24.52
CA HIS A 16 12.53 5.08 -25.54
C HIS A 16 13.05 6.34 -26.24
N ARG A 17 12.17 7.31 -26.53
CA ARG A 17 12.53 8.61 -27.11
C ARG A 17 13.45 9.41 -26.18
N ARG A 18 13.31 9.24 -24.87
CA ARG A 18 14.13 9.90 -23.84
C ARG A 18 15.36 9.08 -23.40
N ASP A 19 15.66 7.97 -24.08
CA ASP A 19 16.75 7.03 -23.72
C ASP A 19 16.65 6.49 -22.27
N LEU A 20 15.42 6.38 -21.77
CA LEU A 20 15.13 5.90 -20.42
C LEU A 20 14.72 4.43 -20.44
N ARG A 21 14.95 3.75 -19.31
CA ARG A 21 14.62 2.31 -19.15
C ARG A 21 13.13 2.04 -19.40
N VAL A 22 12.83 1.22 -20.42
CA VAL A 22 11.46 0.89 -20.90
C VAL A 22 10.82 -0.34 -20.23
N SER A 23 11.48 -0.94 -19.25
CA SER A 23 10.99 -2.14 -18.55
C SER A 23 10.22 -1.78 -17.27
N GLY A 24 9.03 -2.36 -17.09
CA GLY A 24 8.22 -2.19 -15.88
C GLY A 24 6.71 -2.32 -16.13
N THR A 25 5.94 -2.04 -15.07
CA THR A 25 4.49 -1.82 -15.09
C THR A 25 4.15 -0.41 -15.63
N LYS A 26 2.91 -0.17 -16.06
CA LYS A 26 2.47 1.15 -16.60
C LYS A 26 2.85 2.30 -15.65
N HIS A 27 2.61 2.11 -14.36
CA HIS A 27 2.90 3.10 -13.32
C HIS A 27 4.40 3.42 -13.21
N GLU A 28 5.27 2.40 -13.23
CA GLU A 28 6.72 2.61 -13.21
C GLU A 28 7.23 3.40 -14.43
N LEU A 29 6.55 3.29 -15.56
CA LEU A 29 6.88 4.07 -16.76
C LEU A 29 6.47 5.55 -16.59
N VAL A 30 5.28 5.80 -16.03
CA VAL A 30 4.79 7.15 -15.71
C VAL A 30 5.67 7.84 -14.68
N GLU A 31 6.04 7.17 -13.59
CA GLU A 31 6.88 7.74 -12.54
C GLU A 31 8.25 8.15 -13.08
N ARG A 32 8.82 7.36 -14.00
CA ARG A 32 10.10 7.66 -14.63
C ARG A 32 10.01 8.89 -15.54
N LEU A 33 8.92 9.02 -16.30
CA LEU A 33 8.65 10.19 -17.14
C LEU A 33 8.45 11.46 -16.31
N GLN A 34 7.71 11.37 -15.20
CA GLN A 34 7.47 12.50 -14.29
C GLN A 34 8.71 12.90 -13.49
N GLY A 35 9.57 11.94 -13.14
CA GLY A 35 10.83 12.21 -12.42
C GLY A 35 11.85 12.93 -13.30
N ASP A 36 11.99 12.49 -14.55
CA ASP A 36 12.92 13.09 -15.53
C ASP A 36 12.55 14.56 -15.86
N ASP A 37 11.26 14.87 -15.98
CA ASP A 37 10.76 16.24 -16.20
C ASP A 37 11.12 17.16 -15.01
N ARG A 38 11.06 16.64 -13.78
CA ARG A 38 11.43 17.40 -12.57
C ARG A 38 12.93 17.65 -12.45
N ASP A 39 13.77 16.71 -12.90
CA ASP A 39 15.23 16.90 -12.91
C ASP A 39 15.66 17.87 -14.02
N ALA A 40 14.96 17.88 -15.17
CA ALA A 40 15.18 18.86 -16.23
C ALA A 40 14.89 20.30 -15.78
N GLU A 41 13.87 20.51 -14.95
CA GLU A 41 13.51 21.82 -14.37
C GLU A 41 14.46 22.26 -13.23
N ARG A 42 15.25 21.33 -12.67
CA ARG A 42 16.19 21.60 -11.56
C ARG A 42 17.66 21.67 -12.00
N GLY A 43 17.97 21.28 -13.24
CA GLY A 43 19.33 21.24 -13.82
C GLY A 43 19.94 22.60 -14.19
N GLY A 44 19.43 23.70 -13.65
CA GLY A 44 19.90 25.06 -13.90
C GLY A 44 20.72 25.69 -12.77
N ALA A 45 21.36 24.95 -11.86
CA ALA A 45 22.39 25.51 -10.98
C ALA A 45 23.28 24.47 -10.29
N SER A 46 24.57 24.81 -10.27
CA SER A 46 25.67 24.30 -9.43
C SER A 46 26.32 22.95 -9.77
N ALA A 47 27.43 23.11 -10.50
CA ALA A 47 28.57 22.21 -10.53
C ALA A 47 29.33 22.15 -9.19
N SER A 48 30.30 21.23 -9.17
CA SER A 48 31.42 21.01 -8.22
C SER A 48 31.11 20.12 -7.02
N SER A 49 31.64 18.89 -7.02
CA SER A 49 32.90 18.48 -6.37
C SER A 49 32.58 17.77 -5.04
N GLY A 50 33.17 16.67 -4.62
CA GLY A 50 34.44 16.01 -4.92
C GLY A 50 34.96 15.47 -3.58
N ALA A 51 35.22 14.16 -3.53
CA ALA A 51 36.21 13.46 -2.70
C ALA A 51 36.19 13.51 -1.13
N SER A 52 36.22 12.28 -0.58
CA SER A 52 37.16 11.73 0.42
C SER A 52 37.28 12.27 1.87
N GLY A 53 37.20 11.32 2.83
CA GLY A 53 38.32 11.00 3.74
C GLY A 53 38.28 11.48 5.20
N GLY A 54 38.41 10.52 6.14
CA GLY A 54 39.40 10.62 7.24
C GLY A 54 38.98 11.05 8.67
N SER A 55 38.83 10.05 9.55
CA SER A 55 39.53 9.85 10.84
C SER A 55 39.49 10.85 12.04
N SER A 56 39.03 10.28 13.18
CA SER A 56 39.68 10.19 14.52
C SER A 56 39.79 11.35 15.53
N ALA A 57 39.73 10.91 16.81
CA ALA A 57 40.19 11.50 18.09
C ALA A 57 39.24 12.53 18.75
N ALA A 58 38.50 12.17 19.80
CA ALA A 58 38.90 12.01 21.21
C ALA A 58 39.09 13.35 21.94
N ASP A 59 38.15 13.69 22.82
CA ASP A 59 38.42 14.47 24.02
C ASP A 59 37.46 14.05 25.14
N GLN A 60 38.02 13.91 26.34
CA GLN A 60 37.44 13.32 27.53
C GLN A 60 37.01 14.42 28.50
N SER A 61 36.06 14.12 29.39
CA SER A 61 36.01 14.48 30.84
C SER A 61 34.55 14.56 31.30
N SER A 62 33.98 13.53 31.96
CA SER A 62 34.01 13.27 33.42
C SER A 62 33.17 14.28 34.23
N ALA A 63 32.30 13.95 35.20
CA ALA A 63 31.84 12.70 35.82
C ALA A 63 30.74 13.07 36.85
N GLN A 64 30.10 12.03 37.42
CA GLN A 64 29.31 12.01 38.68
C GLN A 64 27.84 12.48 38.51
N GLN A 65 26.80 11.80 39.02
CA GLN A 65 26.70 10.94 40.20
C GLN A 65 25.45 10.02 40.13
N GLU A 66 25.54 8.93 40.86
CA GLU A 66 24.65 7.76 40.94
C GLU A 66 23.25 8.05 41.51
N GLY A 67 22.27 7.23 41.10
CA GLY A 67 20.94 7.22 41.69
C GLY A 67 20.00 6.17 41.11
N SER A 68 20.06 4.97 41.68
CA SER A 68 18.96 4.00 41.83
C SER A 68 18.29 3.40 40.58
N ALA A 69 18.49 2.08 40.48
CA ALA A 69 17.79 1.19 39.57
C ALA A 69 16.27 1.23 39.77
N GLU A 70 15.56 1.69 38.74
CA GLU A 70 14.20 1.22 38.48
C GLU A 70 14.13 0.82 37.00
N SER A 71 14.11 -0.49 36.78
CA SER A 71 13.96 -1.09 35.46
C SER A 71 12.54 -0.85 34.94
N ALA A 72 12.38 0.15 34.09
CA ALA A 72 11.24 0.26 33.18
C ALA A 72 11.79 0.34 31.76
N PRO A 73 11.37 -0.55 30.84
CA PRO A 73 11.92 -0.58 29.50
C PRO A 73 11.55 0.73 28.80
N GLN A 74 12.57 1.45 28.35
CA GLN A 74 12.45 2.45 27.31
C GLN A 74 11.81 1.75 26.11
N ARG A 75 10.50 1.90 25.97
CA ARG A 75 9.84 1.68 24.69
C ARG A 75 10.30 2.81 23.78
N SER A 76 11.49 2.61 23.22
CA SER A 76 11.92 3.20 21.97
C SER A 76 10.93 2.76 20.89
N GLY A 77 9.77 3.40 20.86
CA GLY A 77 8.83 3.36 19.75
C GLY A 77 9.23 4.35 18.67
N SER A 78 10.52 4.45 18.39
CA SER A 78 11.06 5.17 17.24
C SER A 78 11.63 4.15 16.26
N SER A 79 10.75 3.33 15.69
CA SER A 79 10.95 2.79 14.35
C SER A 79 9.96 3.52 13.46
N SER A 80 10.27 4.78 13.15
CA SER A 80 10.64 5.13 11.78
C SER A 80 9.60 4.60 10.79
N SER A 81 8.70 5.50 10.41
CA SER A 81 8.01 5.49 9.11
C SER A 81 9.04 5.64 7.96
N GLN A 82 10.07 4.80 7.96
CA GLN A 82 11.08 4.67 6.92
C GLN A 82 10.73 3.40 6.14
N GLY A 83 10.08 3.58 4.99
CA GLY A 83 9.99 2.56 3.95
C GLY A 83 9.11 1.36 4.26
N ARG A 84 7.83 1.58 4.61
CA ARG A 84 6.87 0.47 4.61
C ARG A 84 6.81 -0.05 3.16
N ALA A 85 7.22 -1.29 2.92
CA ALA A 85 7.24 -1.83 1.57
C ALA A 85 5.81 -2.03 1.06
N ARG A 86 5.56 -1.67 -0.20
CA ARG A 86 4.27 -1.92 -0.87
C ARG A 86 3.90 -3.40 -0.78
N LEU A 87 2.67 -3.67 -0.39
CA LEU A 87 2.18 -5.04 -0.23
C LEU A 87 1.81 -5.65 -1.58
N LYS A 88 2.04 -6.97 -1.70
CA LYS A 88 1.59 -7.73 -2.87
C LYS A 88 0.06 -7.84 -2.88
N PRO A 89 -0.59 -8.03 -4.05
CA PRO A 89 -2.05 -8.11 -4.15
C PRO A 89 -2.71 -9.09 -3.15
N LEU A 90 -2.15 -10.29 -3.01
CA LEU A 90 -2.62 -11.27 -2.02
C LEU A 90 -2.55 -10.78 -0.57
N GLN A 91 -1.52 -10.00 -0.24
CA GLN A 91 -1.35 -9.42 1.09
C GLN A 91 -2.36 -8.29 1.32
N LEU A 92 -2.64 -7.47 0.30
CA LEU A 92 -3.67 -6.43 0.33
C LEU A 92 -5.06 -7.04 0.55
N THR A 93 -5.41 -8.10 -0.17
CA THR A 93 -6.67 -8.83 0.04
C THR A 93 -6.79 -9.36 1.47
N ARG A 94 -5.73 -9.95 2.02
CA ARG A 94 -5.71 -10.44 3.41
C ARG A 94 -5.81 -9.30 4.42
N ALA A 95 -5.18 -8.16 4.15
CA ALA A 95 -5.27 -6.99 5.01
C ALA A 95 -6.69 -6.42 5.01
N ALA A 96 -7.30 -6.26 3.82
CA ALA A 96 -8.68 -5.84 3.63
C ALA A 96 -9.67 -6.73 4.39
N ALA A 97 -9.55 -8.06 4.23
CA ALA A 97 -10.41 -9.02 4.93
C ALA A 97 -10.32 -8.85 6.45
N ARG A 98 -9.11 -8.88 7.01
CA ARG A 98 -8.91 -8.77 8.47
C ARG A 98 -9.44 -7.45 9.02
N GLN A 99 -9.21 -6.34 8.33
CA GLN A 99 -9.67 -5.03 8.79
C GLN A 99 -11.19 -4.90 8.69
N LEU A 100 -11.79 -5.42 7.62
CA LEU A 100 -13.25 -5.44 7.49
C LEU A 100 -13.91 -6.33 8.57
N GLU A 101 -13.33 -7.48 8.90
CA GLU A 101 -13.82 -8.32 10.01
C GLU A 101 -13.75 -7.58 11.35
N GLN A 102 -12.65 -6.86 11.61
CA GLN A 102 -12.48 -6.06 12.82
C GLN A 102 -13.50 -4.91 12.91
N LEU A 103 -13.75 -4.20 11.81
CA LEU A 103 -14.69 -3.08 11.76
C LEU A 103 -16.16 -3.54 11.84
N SER A 104 -16.50 -4.60 11.13
CA SER A 104 -17.89 -5.09 11.06
C SER A 104 -18.27 -6.01 12.22
N GLY A 105 -17.28 -6.56 12.94
CA GLY A 105 -17.49 -7.61 13.95
C GLY A 105 -18.02 -8.92 13.36
N ARG A 106 -17.90 -9.11 12.04
CA ARG A 106 -18.46 -10.22 11.29
C ARG A 106 -17.37 -10.95 10.55
N ARG A 107 -17.65 -12.22 10.26
CA ARG A 107 -16.70 -13.08 9.54
C ARG A 107 -16.82 -12.86 8.03
N VAL A 108 -15.67 -12.73 7.39
CA VAL A 108 -15.54 -12.82 5.93
C VAL A 108 -15.67 -14.28 5.53
N ASP A 109 -16.63 -14.57 4.66
CA ASP A 109 -16.83 -15.89 4.06
C ASP A 109 -15.81 -16.16 2.95
N GLY A 110 -15.54 -15.15 2.13
CA GLY A 110 -14.66 -15.27 0.98
C GLY A 110 -14.32 -13.95 0.31
N THR A 111 -13.50 -14.05 -0.74
CA THR A 111 -13.16 -12.93 -1.64
C THR A 111 -13.68 -13.26 -3.04
N SER A 112 -14.50 -12.38 -3.60
CA SER A 112 -15.09 -12.57 -4.92
C SER A 112 -14.37 -11.77 -6.03
N GLY A 113 -13.51 -10.81 -5.67
CA GLY A 113 -12.81 -9.99 -6.66
C GLY A 113 -11.69 -9.12 -6.10
N LEU A 114 -10.77 -8.75 -6.98
CA LEU A 114 -9.65 -7.86 -6.69
C LEU A 114 -9.30 -7.05 -7.94
N GLU A 115 -9.21 -5.73 -7.79
CA GLU A 115 -8.84 -4.80 -8.85
C GLU A 115 -7.82 -3.79 -8.30
N GLN A 116 -6.77 -3.50 -9.07
CA GLN A 116 -5.88 -2.38 -8.77
C GLN A 116 -6.39 -1.13 -9.46
N THR A 117 -6.58 -0.07 -8.68
CA THR A 117 -6.99 1.26 -9.13
C THR A 117 -5.90 2.29 -8.80
N GLU A 118 -6.06 3.53 -9.27
CA GLU A 118 -5.11 4.61 -8.96
C GLU A 118 -5.21 5.06 -7.50
N GLU A 119 -6.36 4.87 -6.86
CA GLU A 119 -6.62 5.24 -5.46
C GLU A 119 -6.25 4.12 -4.46
N GLY A 120 -5.89 2.93 -4.94
CA GLY A 120 -5.54 1.78 -4.11
C GLY A 120 -5.91 0.45 -4.74
N SER A 121 -6.08 -0.58 -3.91
CA SER A 121 -6.64 -1.87 -4.33
C SER A 121 -8.07 -2.01 -3.84
N ARG A 122 -8.99 -2.25 -4.77
CA ARG A 122 -10.39 -2.52 -4.53
C ARG A 122 -10.60 -4.03 -4.40
N VAL A 123 -11.13 -4.47 -3.27
CA VAL A 123 -11.35 -5.88 -2.92
C VAL A 123 -12.84 -6.10 -2.69
N LEU A 124 -13.41 -7.10 -3.36
CA LEU A 124 -14.78 -7.54 -3.12
C LEU A 124 -14.78 -8.72 -2.15
N LEU A 125 -15.42 -8.54 -1.01
CA LEU A 125 -15.48 -9.51 0.09
C LEU A 125 -16.93 -9.91 0.38
N GLU A 126 -17.13 -11.20 0.63
CA GLU A 126 -18.42 -11.73 1.07
C GLU A 126 -18.41 -11.84 2.60
N LEU A 127 -19.37 -11.22 3.26
CA LEU A 127 -19.54 -11.27 4.71
C LEU A 127 -20.81 -11.99 5.10
N VAL A 128 -20.75 -12.82 6.13
CA VAL A 128 -21.95 -13.40 6.75
C VAL A 128 -22.58 -12.35 7.66
N GLU A 129 -23.69 -11.76 7.21
CA GLU A 129 -24.42 -10.74 7.98
C GLU A 129 -25.37 -11.34 9.01
N SER A 130 -25.95 -12.52 8.72
CA SER A 130 -26.88 -13.21 9.61
C SER A 130 -26.79 -14.72 9.39
N GLN A 131 -26.39 -15.45 10.43
CA GLN A 131 -26.41 -16.90 10.45
C GLN A 131 -27.84 -17.40 10.66
N ARG A 132 -28.30 -18.37 9.87
CA ARG A 132 -29.64 -18.96 9.94
C ARG A 132 -29.60 -20.49 9.85
N VAL A 133 -30.69 -21.13 10.27
CA VAL A 133 -30.87 -22.59 10.20
C VAL A 133 -32.01 -22.89 9.22
N PRO A 134 -31.77 -23.63 8.12
CA PRO A 134 -30.50 -24.28 7.75
C PRO A 134 -29.46 -23.27 7.19
N PRO A 135 -28.13 -23.57 7.23
CA PRO A 135 -27.06 -22.66 6.78
C PRO A 135 -27.17 -22.17 5.32
N ALA A 136 -27.90 -22.90 4.47
CA ALA A 136 -28.22 -22.44 3.11
C ALA A 136 -29.08 -21.15 3.10
N THR A 137 -29.68 -20.80 4.23
CA THR A 137 -30.46 -19.57 4.42
C THR A 137 -29.67 -18.43 5.06
N ASP A 138 -28.35 -18.60 5.24
CA ASP A 138 -27.46 -17.53 5.70
C ASP A 138 -27.56 -16.32 4.77
N VAL A 139 -27.55 -15.13 5.37
CA VAL A 139 -27.57 -13.88 4.60
C VAL A 139 -26.15 -13.39 4.43
N LEU A 140 -25.69 -13.35 3.18
CA LEU A 140 -24.41 -12.82 2.76
C LEU A 140 -24.55 -11.36 2.29
N GLY A 141 -23.51 -10.57 2.51
CA GLY A 141 -23.37 -9.24 1.91
C GLY A 141 -22.09 -9.16 1.10
N THR A 142 -22.15 -8.55 -0.08
CA THR A 142 -20.95 -8.20 -0.85
C THR A 142 -20.50 -6.81 -0.40
N TYR A 143 -19.26 -6.73 0.04
CA TYR A 143 -18.61 -5.51 0.45
C TYR A 143 -17.48 -5.18 -0.49
N GLU A 144 -17.42 -3.92 -0.87
CA GLU A 144 -16.25 -3.33 -1.48
C GLU A 144 -15.37 -2.75 -0.38
N VAL A 145 -14.08 -3.06 -0.43
CA VAL A 145 -13.07 -2.49 0.45
C VAL A 145 -11.96 -1.92 -0.40
N VAL A 146 -11.63 -0.65 -0.19
CA VAL A 146 -10.47 0.00 -0.78
C VAL A 146 -9.38 0.04 0.26
N VAL A 147 -8.24 -0.55 -0.06
CA VAL A 147 -7.02 -0.48 0.74
C VAL A 147 -5.93 0.25 -0.02
N ASP A 148 -5.08 0.98 0.69
CA ASP A 148 -3.90 1.60 0.08
C ASP A 148 -2.81 0.57 -0.26
N GLU A 149 -1.72 1.04 -0.86
CA GLU A 149 -0.56 0.23 -1.24
C GLU A 149 0.19 -0.42 -0.07
N TYR A 150 -0.05 0.04 1.17
CA TYR A 150 0.50 -0.48 2.42
C TYR A 150 -0.47 -1.42 3.15
N GLY A 151 -1.69 -1.57 2.61
CA GLY A 151 -2.75 -2.42 3.12
C GLY A 151 -3.62 -1.77 4.18
N ASP A 152 -3.58 -0.46 4.35
CA ASP A 152 -4.47 0.22 5.30
C ASP A 152 -5.83 0.49 4.63
N LEU A 153 -6.93 0.23 5.35
CA LEU A 153 -8.29 0.43 4.83
C LEU A 153 -8.61 1.92 4.72
N VAL A 154 -8.95 2.34 3.50
CA VAL A 154 -9.30 3.72 3.16
C VAL A 154 -10.82 3.90 3.11
N ARG A 155 -11.53 2.96 2.49
CA ARG A 155 -13.00 3.00 2.34
C ARG A 155 -13.57 1.59 2.38
N TYR A 156 -14.79 1.46 2.89
CA TYR A 156 -15.58 0.26 2.66
C TYR A 156 -17.05 0.61 2.45
N GLU A 157 -17.74 -0.18 1.61
CA GLU A 157 -19.16 -0.02 1.32
C GLU A 157 -19.82 -1.38 1.12
N ARG A 158 -21.09 -1.54 1.53
CA ARG A 158 -21.87 -2.73 1.21
C ARG A 158 -22.61 -2.52 -0.12
N LEU A 159 -22.27 -3.31 -1.13
CA LEU A 159 -22.87 -3.21 -2.46
C LEU A 159 -24.23 -3.90 -2.53
N ASN A 160 -24.34 -5.10 -1.98
CA ASN A 160 -25.58 -5.88 -2.03
C ASN A 160 -25.66 -6.88 -0.86
N ARG A 161 -26.84 -7.47 -0.69
CA ARG A 161 -27.18 -8.51 0.28
C ARG A 161 -28.05 -9.58 -0.36
N TYR A 162 -27.71 -10.86 -0.17
CA TYR A 162 -28.44 -12.00 -0.73
C TYR A 162 -28.39 -13.21 0.20
N ILE A 163 -29.24 -14.21 -0.07
CA ILE A 163 -29.27 -15.47 0.68
C ILE A 163 -28.31 -16.46 0.00
N ARG A 164 -27.45 -17.13 0.77
CA ARG A 164 -26.43 -18.09 0.29
C ARG A 164 -26.97 -19.14 -0.69
N GLY A 165 -28.18 -19.65 -0.46
CA GLY A 165 -28.84 -20.65 -1.30
C GLY A 165 -29.59 -20.09 -2.52
N GLN A 166 -29.76 -18.77 -2.64
CA GLN A 166 -30.22 -18.15 -3.89
C GLN A 166 -29.01 -18.01 -4.80
N VAL A 167 -28.73 -19.05 -5.58
CA VAL A 167 -27.78 -18.98 -6.68
C VAL A 167 -28.20 -17.82 -7.59
N GLY A 168 -27.42 -16.74 -7.59
CA GLY A 168 -27.37 -15.84 -8.73
C GLY A 168 -26.88 -16.67 -9.91
N GLY A 169 -27.79 -17.10 -10.76
CA GLY A 169 -27.46 -17.84 -11.97
C GLY A 169 -26.56 -16.97 -12.86
N GLY A 170 -25.28 -17.32 -12.94
CA GLY A 170 -24.39 -16.88 -14.01
C GLY A 170 -24.40 -17.92 -15.11
N GLN A 171 -25.24 -17.70 -16.13
CA GLN A 171 -24.98 -18.13 -17.50
C GLN A 171 -24.25 -17.00 -18.23
#